data_AF-A0A504YKT5-F1
#
_entry.id   AF-A0A504YKT5-F1
#
_cell.length_a   1.000
_cell.length_b   1.000
_cell.length_c   1.000
_cell.angle_alpha   90.00
_cell.angle_beta   90.00
_cell.angle_gamma   90.00
#
_symmetry.space_group_name_H-M   'P 1'
#
loop_
_entity.id
_entity.type
_entity.pdbx_description
1 polymer ?
#
loop_
_entity_poly.entity_id
_entity_poly.type
_entity_poly.pdbx_seq_one_letter_code
_entity_poly.pdbx_strand_id
1 'polypeptide(L)'
;MESLQTVGQVPPVAVLKTTETELDPTLLVRSRGETPGEKQQRKLAVKQYRQERRKVRKVNRANFRAEHERQIKSQGKTLTMT
;
A
#
# COMPACT_ATOMS: atom_id res chain seq x y z
N MET A 1 40.26 -9.53 0.67
CA MET A 1 39.09 -9.08 -0.11
C MET A 1 37.88 -9.21 0.77
N GLU A 2 37.58 -8.15 1.52
CA GLU A 2 36.47 -8.13 2.48
C GLU A 2 35.16 -7.95 1.72
N SER A 3 34.24 -8.90 1.88
CA SER A 3 32.91 -8.86 1.28
C SER A 3 32.12 -7.71 1.89
N LEU A 4 31.84 -6.69 1.08
CA LEU A 4 30.90 -5.61 1.41
C LEU A 4 29.55 -6.23 1.75
N GLN A 5 29.20 -6.26 3.05
CA GLN A 5 27.84 -6.55 3.47
C GLN A 5 26.97 -5.40 3.01
N THR A 6 26.11 -5.67 2.03
CA THR A 6 25.07 -4.75 1.57
C THR A 6 24.07 -4.50 2.69
N VAL A 7 24.34 -3.45 3.48
CA VAL A 7 23.39 -2.89 4.44
C VAL A 7 22.19 -2.37 3.65
N GLY A 8 21.04 -3.06 3.75
CA GLY A 8 19.79 -2.54 3.19
C GLY A 8 18.95 -3.52 2.37
N GLN A 9 19.17 -4.83 2.45
CA GLN A 9 18.18 -5.77 1.89
C GLN A 9 16.95 -5.82 2.80
N VAL A 10 16.04 -4.86 2.60
CA VAL A 10 14.67 -4.94 3.09
C VAL A 10 14.11 -6.28 2.55
N PRO A 11 13.55 -7.17 3.41
CA PRO A 11 12.89 -8.37 2.90
C PRO A 11 11.84 -7.95 1.86
N PRO A 12 11.45 -8.83 0.91
CA PRO A 12 10.41 -8.50 -0.05
C PRO A 12 9.08 -8.35 0.70
N VAL A 13 8.85 -7.18 1.28
CA VAL A 13 7.53 -6.68 1.58
C VAL A 13 6.80 -6.77 0.25
N ALA A 14 5.65 -7.42 0.20
CA ALA A 14 4.85 -7.50 -1.02
C ALA A 14 4.48 -6.07 -1.44
N VAL A 15 5.36 -5.43 -2.20
CA VAL A 15 5.12 -4.15 -2.84
C VAL A 15 4.18 -4.49 -3.97
N LEU A 16 2.89 -4.48 -3.66
CA LEU A 16 1.89 -4.32 -4.70
C LEU A 16 2.29 -3.03 -5.42
N LYS A 17 2.71 -3.13 -6.69
CA LYS A 17 3.01 -1.97 -7.53
C LYS A 17 1.80 -1.05 -7.45
N THR A 18 1.91 0.05 -6.71
CA THR A 18 0.82 1.00 -6.45
C THR A 18 0.57 1.95 -7.61
N THR A 19 1.33 1.80 -8.70
CA THR A 19 1.28 2.64 -9.92
C THR A 19 -0.07 2.66 -10.61
N GLU A 20 -1.02 1.80 -10.23
CA GLU A 20 -2.36 1.71 -10.83
C GLU A 20 -3.50 2.27 -9.96
N THR A 21 -3.18 2.81 -8.76
CA THR A 21 -4.23 3.22 -7.79
C THR A 21 -4.36 4.74 -7.62
N GLU A 22 -4.26 5.49 -8.70
CA GLU A 22 -4.82 6.84 -8.74
C GLU A 22 -6.21 6.78 -9.37
N LEU A 23 -7.22 7.12 -8.57
CA LEU A 23 -8.57 7.33 -9.11
C LEU A 23 -8.53 8.58 -9.96
N ASP A 24 -8.99 8.48 -11.20
CA ASP A 24 -9.17 9.65 -12.05
C ASP A 24 -10.00 10.71 -11.29
N PRO A 25 -9.45 11.91 -11.04
CA PRO A 25 -10.12 12.95 -10.28
C PRO A 25 -11.43 13.39 -10.92
N THR A 26 -11.59 13.21 -12.24
CA THR A 26 -12.83 13.55 -12.94
C THR A 26 -14.01 12.68 -12.51
N LEU A 27 -13.77 11.45 -12.02
CA LEU A 27 -14.81 10.54 -11.53
C LEU A 27 -15.41 10.98 -10.18
N LEU A 28 -14.71 11.84 -9.44
CA LEU A 28 -15.18 12.40 -8.17
C LEU A 28 -16.16 13.54 -8.36
N VAL A 29 -16.11 14.22 -9.51
CA VAL A 29 -17.01 15.32 -9.84
C VAL A 29 -18.20 14.79 -10.62
N ARG A 30 -19.41 15.26 -10.28
CA ARG A 30 -20.62 14.93 -11.05
C ARG A 30 -20.71 15.89 -12.24
N SER A 31 -20.74 15.36 -13.46
CA SER A 31 -21.01 16.19 -14.63
C SER A 31 -22.45 16.71 -14.61
N ARG A 32 -22.66 17.95 -15.08
CA ARG A 32 -24.01 18.49 -15.26
C ARG A 32 -24.62 17.81 -16.50
N GLY A 33 -25.80 17.21 -16.33
CA GLY A 33 -26.47 16.47 -17.41
C GLY A 33 -26.01 15.01 -17.55
N GLU A 34 -25.36 14.40 -16.55
CA GLU A 34 -25.01 12.98 -16.59
C GLU A 34 -26.25 12.11 -16.87
N THR A 35 -26.15 11.22 -17.86
CA THR A 35 -27.18 10.22 -18.12
C THR A 35 -27.18 9.17 -16.99
N PRO A 36 -28.29 8.42 -16.80
CA PRO A 36 -28.32 7.33 -15.83
C PRO A 36 -27.21 6.28 -16.03
N GLY A 37 -26.84 5.98 -17.29
CA GLY A 37 -25.78 5.04 -17.63
C GLY A 37 -24.39 5.54 -17.21
N GLU A 38 -24.06 6.79 -17.54
CA GLU A 38 -22.79 7.42 -17.15
C GLU A 38 -22.65 7.52 -15.63
N LYS A 39 -23.75 7.87 -14.93
CA LYS A 39 -23.80 7.87 -13.47
C LYS A 39 -23.48 6.49 -12.89
N GLN A 40 -24.01 5.43 -13.48
CA GLN A 40 -23.76 4.06 -13.02
C GLN A 40 -22.29 3.68 -13.22
N GLN A 41 -21.73 3.94 -14.40
CA GLN A 41 -20.32 3.67 -14.70
C GLN A 41 -19.38 4.43 -13.77
N ARG A 42 -19.62 5.73 -13.56
CA ARG A 42 -18.84 6.55 -12.61
C ARG A 42 -18.88 5.98 -11.20
N LYS A 43 -20.06 5.61 -10.71
CA LYS A 43 -20.20 4.99 -9.38
C LYS A 43 -19.50 3.64 -9.29
N LEU A 44 -19.54 2.83 -10.35
CA LEU A 44 -18.88 1.53 -10.39
C LEU A 44 -17.36 1.69 -10.30
N ALA A 45 -16.79 2.61 -11.09
CA ALA A 45 -15.35 2.91 -11.07
C ALA A 45 -14.89 3.37 -9.68
N VAL A 46 -15.61 4.30 -9.05
CA VAL A 46 -15.31 4.75 -7.68
C VAL A 46 -15.41 3.60 -6.66
N LYS A 47 -16.37 2.69 -6.83
CA LYS A 47 -16.53 1.52 -5.95
C LYS A 47 -15.37 0.55 -6.08
N GLN A 48 -14.97 0.21 -7.31
CA GLN A 48 -13.84 -0.68 -7.59
C GLN A 48 -12.54 -0.12 -7.01
N TYR A 49 -12.25 1.16 -7.28
CA TYR A 49 -11.11 1.86 -6.70
C TYR A 49 -11.06 1.77 -5.17
N ARG A 50 -12.19 2.05 -4.50
CA ARG A 50 -12.25 1.98 -3.02
C ARG A 50 -12.01 0.56 -2.50
N GLN A 51 -12.45 -0.46 -3.22
CA GLN A 51 -12.23 -1.86 -2.84
C GLN A 51 -10.74 -2.23 -2.95
N GLU A 52 -10.10 -1.87 -4.05
CA GLU A 52 -8.67 -2.10 -4.25
C GLU A 52 -7.82 -1.35 -3.22
N ARG A 53 -8.14 -0.07 -2.98
CA ARG A 53 -7.48 0.74 -1.96
C ARG A 53 -7.60 0.14 -0.56
N ARG A 54 -8.72 -0.51 -0.22
CA ARG A 54 -8.87 -1.24 1.05
C ARG A 54 -7.94 -2.45 1.15
N LYS A 55 -7.76 -3.20 0.06
CA LYS A 55 -6.82 -4.34 0.00
C LYS A 55 -5.40 -3.84 0.25
N VAL A 56 -4.98 -2.78 -0.45
CA VAL A 56 -3.66 -2.15 -0.27
C VAL A 56 -3.47 -1.68 1.17
N ARG A 57 -4.44 -0.97 1.74
CA ARG A 57 -4.38 -0.53 3.16
C ARG A 57 -4.25 -1.70 4.14
N LYS A 58 -4.94 -2.81 3.90
CA LYS A 58 -4.85 -4.01 4.75
C LYS A 58 -3.45 -4.60 4.72
N VAL A 59 -2.86 -4.74 3.51
CA VAL A 59 -1.49 -5.24 3.33
C VAL A 59 -0.48 -4.30 3.98
N ASN A 60 -0.57 -2.99 3.74
CA ASN A 60 0.34 -2.01 4.34
C ASN A 60 0.28 -2.02 5.87
N ARG A 61 -0.91 -2.18 6.45
CA ARG A 61 -1.06 -2.31 7.89
C ARG A 61 -0.38 -3.57 8.44
N ALA A 62 -0.50 -4.69 7.73
CA ALA A 62 0.18 -5.93 8.12
C ALA A 62 1.70 -5.78 8.03
N ASN A 63 2.20 -5.18 6.95
CA ASN A 63 3.62 -4.92 6.75
C ASN A 63 4.20 -4.00 7.83
N PHE A 64 3.50 -2.91 8.17
CA PHE A 64 3.93 -2.01 9.24
C PHE A 64 4.04 -2.73 10.59
N ARG A 65 3.09 -3.60 10.92
CA ARG A 65 3.13 -4.39 12.16
C ARG A 65 4.30 -5.37 12.16
N ALA A 66 4.50 -6.10 11.07
CA ALA A 66 5.58 -7.07 10.95
C ALA A 66 6.96 -6.42 11.07
N GLU A 67 7.13 -5.24 10.46
CA GLU A 67 8.38 -4.47 10.54
C GLU A 67 8.59 -3.91 11.96
N HIS A 68 7.54 -3.39 12.60
CA HIS A 68 7.62 -2.91 13.98
C HIS A 68 8.02 -4.03 14.95
N GLU A 69 7.42 -5.23 14.82
CA GLU A 69 7.81 -6.40 15.62
C GLU A 69 9.25 -6.84 15.37
N ARG A 70 9.72 -6.80 14.11
CA ARG A 70 11.12 -7.07 13.77
C ARG A 70 12.06 -6.07 14.45
N GLN A 71 11.73 -4.77 14.41
CA GLN A 71 12.54 -3.73 15.03
C GLN A 71 12.66 -3.94 16.53
N ILE A 72 11.55 -4.20 17.24
CA ILE A 72 11.57 -4.52 18.68
C ILE A 72 12.48 -5.72 18.98
N LYS A 73 12.33 -6.82 18.22
CA LYS A 73 13.16 -8.02 18.41
C LYS A 73 14.64 -7.78 18.11
N SER A 74 14.95 -6.95 17.10
CA SER A 74 16.33 -6.60 16.76
C SER A 74 16.98 -5.73 17.84
N GLN A 75 16.26 -4.75 18.38
CA GLN A 75 16.74 -3.86 19.44
C GLN A 75 16.97 -4.62 20.75
N GLY A 76 16.08 -5.55 21.10
CA GLY A 76 16.25 -6.43 22.25
C GLY A 76 17.49 -7.33 22.13
N LYS A 77 17.82 -7.83 20.93
CA LYS A 77 19.03 -8.64 20.70
C LYS A 77 20.32 -7.83 20.78
N THR A 78 20.33 -6.59 20.33
CA THR A 78 21.52 -5.72 20.45
C THR A 78 21.86 -5.36 21.89
N LEU A 79 20.88 -5.29 22.80
CA LEU A 79 21.08 -5.00 24.22
C LEU A 79 21.61 -6.21 25.03
N THR A 80 21.40 -7.44 24.56
CA THR A 80 21.84 -8.66 25.24
C THR A 80 23.20 -9.18 24.78
N MET A 81 23.79 -8.56 23.75
CA MET A 81 25.09 -8.96 23.15
C MET A 81 26.25 -8.03 23.57
N THR A 82 25.99 -7.08 24.46
CA THR A 82 26.99 -6.26 25.18
C THR A 82 27.17 -6.79 26.59
#